data_AF-A0A392UD59-F1
#
_entry.id   AF-A0A392UD59-F1
#
_cell.length_a   1.000
_cell.length_b   1.000
_cell.length_c   1.000
_cell.angle_alpha   90.00
_cell.angle_beta   90.00
_cell.angle_gamma   90.00
#
_symmetry.space_group_name_H-M   'P 1'
#
loop_
_entity.id
_entity.type
_entity.pdbx_description
1 polymer ?
#
loop_
_entity_poly.entity_id
_entity_poly.type
_entity_poly.pdbx_seq_one_letter_code
_entity_poly.pdbx_strand_id
1 'polypeptide(L)' 'NYGQVADNLPPPDATANLLKSTSIGKVRLYGADPAIIKALANSGIGITIGAANGDIPSLASNPNSATQWVNSNVLPYYPA' A
#
# COMPACT_ATOMS: atom_id res chain seq x y z
N ASN A 1 5.75 -8.61 4.91
CA ASN A 1 6.02 -7.15 4.88
C ASN A 1 6.66 -6.82 3.55
N TYR A 2 6.26 -5.73 2.88
CA TYR A 2 6.89 -5.24 1.65
C TYR A 2 7.77 -4.03 2.01
N GLY A 3 9.07 -4.25 2.17
CA GLY A 3 10.03 -3.18 2.41
C GLY A 3 10.48 -2.52 1.11
N GLN A 4 10.67 -1.19 1.12
CA GLN A 4 11.07 -0.41 -0.05
C GLN A 4 12.45 0.27 0.10
N VAL A 5 13.09 0.17 1.26
CA VAL A 5 14.40 0.79 1.53
C VAL A 5 15.52 -0.18 1.13
N ALA A 6 15.86 -0.19 -0.16
CA ALA A 6 16.96 -0.92 -0.77
C ALA A 6 17.21 -0.38 -2.19
N ASP A 7 18.32 -0.77 -2.82
CA ASP A 7 18.79 -0.25 -4.11
C ASP A 7 18.65 -1.24 -5.29
N ASN A 8 18.16 -2.45 -5.02
CA ASN A 8 18.12 -3.55 -6.00
C ASN A 8 16.80 -4.36 -5.96
N LEU A 9 15.72 -3.75 -5.48
CA LEU A 9 14.42 -4.43 -5.39
C LEU A 9 13.80 -4.68 -6.78
N PRO A 10 13.08 -5.80 -6.98
CA PRO A 10 12.31 -5.99 -8.19
C PRO A 10 11.24 -4.91 -8.38
N PRO A 11 10.84 -4.61 -9.62
CA PRO A 11 9.73 -3.70 -9.88
C PRO A 11 8.41 -4.26 -9.31
N PRO A 12 7.43 -3.41 -8.95
CA PRO A 12 6.18 -3.81 -8.30
C PRO A 12 5.45 -4.98 -8.97
N ASP A 13 5.35 -5.00 -10.31
CA ASP A 13 4.67 -6.07 -11.05
C ASP A 13 5.38 -7.42 -10.90
N ALA A 14 6.72 -7.42 -10.91
CA ALA A 14 7.50 -8.63 -10.71
C ALA A 14 7.33 -9.15 -9.27
N THR A 15 7.30 -8.26 -8.28
CA THR A 15 7.01 -8.63 -6.89
C THR A 15 5.57 -9.15 -6.74
N ALA A 16 4.59 -8.55 -7.40
CA ALA A 16 3.20 -9.03 -7.38
C ALA A 16 3.09 -10.44 -8.00
N ASN A 17 3.78 -10.70 -9.10
CA ASN A 17 3.85 -12.04 -9.71
C ASN A 17 4.51 -13.05 -8.79
N LEU A 18 5.61 -12.67 -8.13
CA LEU A 18 6.26 -13.51 -7.11
C LEU A 18 5.31 -13.82 -5.95
N LEU A 19 4.57 -12.83 -5.46
CA LEU A 19 3.63 -13.07 -4.36
C LEU A 19 2.50 -14.02 -4.78
N LYS A 20 1.95 -13.88 -5.98
CA LYS A 20 0.94 -14.79 -6.54
C LYS A 20 1.43 -16.23 -6.72
N SER A 21 2.74 -16.44 -6.90
CA SER A 21 3.31 -17.80 -6.98
C SER A 21 3.56 -18.45 -5.62
N THR A 22 3.19 -17.80 -4.51
CA THR A 22 3.37 -18.29 -3.15
C THR A 22 2.02 -18.50 -2.45
N SER A 23 2.04 -19.00 -1.23
CA SER A 23 0.86 -19.09 -0.35
C SER A 23 0.55 -17.78 0.40
N ILE A 24 1.26 -16.68 0.11
CA ILE A 24 1.07 -15.40 0.79
C ILE A 24 -0.25 -14.77 0.34
N GLY A 25 -1.22 -14.71 1.25
CA GLY A 25 -2.52 -14.08 1.00
C GLY A 25 -2.65 -12.63 1.48
N LYS A 26 -1.67 -12.09 2.22
CA LYS A 26 -1.70 -10.72 2.75
C LYS A 26 -0.33 -10.06 2.81
N VAL A 27 -0.26 -8.76 2.54
CA VAL A 27 0.95 -7.96 2.65
C VAL A 27 0.71 -6.66 3.42
N ARG A 28 1.74 -6.22 4.15
CA ARG A 28 1.79 -4.90 4.79
C ARG A 28 2.69 -3.97 3.99
N LEU A 29 2.15 -2.81 3.63
CA LEU A 29 2.87 -1.67 3.08
C LEU A 29 3.11 -0.64 4.19
N TYR A 30 4.28 0.01 4.18
CA TYR A 30 4.63 1.06 5.16
C TYR A 30 4.25 2.48 4.70
N GLY A 31 3.65 2.58 3.51
CA GLY A 31 3.10 3.79 2.92
C GLY A 31 2.11 3.43 1.80
N ALA A 32 1.54 4.43 1.17
CA ALA A 32 0.51 4.28 0.14
C ALA A 32 1.06 4.46 -1.28
N ASP A 33 2.11 3.71 -1.63
CA ASP A 33 2.72 3.79 -2.97
C ASP A 33 1.72 3.33 -4.06
N PRO A 34 1.28 4.24 -4.96
CA PRO A 34 0.33 3.91 -6.02
C PRO A 34 0.79 2.77 -6.93
N ALA A 35 2.10 2.65 -7.19
CA ALA A 35 2.62 1.65 -8.10
C ALA A 35 2.48 0.23 -7.50
N ILE A 36 2.77 0.09 -6.21
CA ILE A 36 2.62 -1.20 -5.52
C ILE A 36 1.15 -1.57 -5.35
N ILE A 37 0.30 -0.61 -4.96
CA ILE A 37 -1.13 -0.87 -4.79
C ILE A 37 -1.76 -1.31 -6.12
N LYS A 38 -1.43 -0.65 -7.23
CA LYS A 38 -1.89 -1.04 -8.57
C LYS A 38 -1.36 -2.40 -9.01
N ALA A 39 -0.09 -2.70 -8.77
CA ALA A 39 0.50 -3.99 -9.13
C ALA A 39 -0.17 -5.17 -8.39
N LEU A 40 -0.67 -4.93 -7.18
CA LEU A 40 -1.39 -5.92 -6.36
C LEU A 40 -2.91 -5.94 -6.61
N ALA A 41 -3.45 -5.00 -7.39
CA ALA A 41 -4.87 -4.98 -7.74
C ALA A 41 -5.29 -6.30 -8.43
N ASN A 42 -6.50 -6.79 -8.13
CA ASN A 42 -7.03 -8.05 -8.69
C ASN A 42 -6.19 -9.32 -8.45
N SER A 43 -5.16 -9.26 -7.59
CA SER A 43 -4.29 -10.42 -7.31
C SER A 43 -4.91 -11.42 -6.32
N GLY A 44 -5.98 -11.05 -5.62
CA GLY A 44 -6.53 -11.79 -4.49
C GLY A 44 -5.73 -11.64 -3.18
N ILE A 45 -4.62 -10.89 -3.20
CA ILE A 45 -3.79 -10.62 -2.01
C ILE A 45 -4.37 -9.43 -1.25
N GLY A 46 -4.67 -9.61 0.04
CA GLY A 46 -5.10 -8.53 0.92
C GLY A 46 -3.96 -7.56 1.27
N ILE A 47 -4.25 -6.27 1.26
CA ILE A 47 -3.25 -5.22 1.54
C ILE A 47 -3.61 -4.49 2.83
N THR A 48 -2.64 -4.33 3.73
CA THR A 48 -2.68 -3.37 4.84
C THR A 48 -1.77 -2.20 4.51
N ILE A 49 -2.33 -0.99 4.45
CA ILE A 49 -1.58 0.25 4.21
C ILE A 49 -1.34 0.94 5.55
N GLY A 50 -0.08 1.16 5.92
CA GLY A 50 0.29 1.99 7.05
C GLY A 50 0.34 3.47 6.66
N ALA A 51 -0.26 4.34 7.47
CA ALA A 51 0.05 5.77 7.42
C ALA A 51 1.50 6.00 7.86
N ALA A 52 2.20 6.92 7.20
CA ALA A 52 3.57 7.25 7.58
C ALA A 52 3.57 7.94 8.95
N ASN A 53 4.62 7.74 9.74
CA ASN A 53 4.72 8.37 11.07
C ASN A 53 4.62 9.90 11.00
N GLY A 54 5.09 10.51 9.91
CA GLY A 54 4.98 11.96 9.67
C GLY A 54 3.56 12.45 9.41
N ASP A 55 2.66 11.59 8.94
CA ASP A 55 1.25 11.94 8.71
C ASP A 55 0.45 11.97 10.03
N ILE A 56 0.87 11.16 11.03
CA ILE A 56 0.12 10.94 12.27
C ILE A 56 -0.34 12.23 12.96
N PRO A 57 0.52 13.26 13.16
CA PRO A 57 0.09 14.50 13.82
C PRO A 57 -1.06 15.19 13.07
N SER A 58 -0.99 15.29 11.74
CA SER A 58 -2.03 15.93 10.93
C SER A 58 -3.33 15.11 10.91
N LEU A 59 -3.21 13.79 10.81
CA LEU A 59 -4.35 12.88 10.83
C LEU A 59 -5.07 12.93 12.18
N ALA A 60 -4.33 13.04 13.27
CA ALA A 60 -4.87 13.13 14.62
C ALA A 60 -5.51 14.49 14.92
N SER A 61 -4.96 15.59 14.39
CA SER A 61 -5.43 16.93 14.71
C SER A 61 -6.63 17.41 13.91
N ASN A 62 -6.90 16.83 12.73
CA ASN A 62 -7.93 17.32 11.82
C ASN A 62 -8.63 16.18 11.06
N PRO A 63 -9.95 15.97 11.29
CA PRO A 63 -10.74 14.99 10.55
C PRO A 63 -10.69 15.17 9.02
N ASN A 64 -10.63 16.41 8.53
CA ASN A 64 -10.54 16.66 7.08
C ASN A 64 -9.22 16.15 6.50
N SER A 65 -8.11 16.23 7.26
CA SER A 65 -6.83 15.64 6.85
C SER A 65 -6.92 14.12 6.76
N ALA A 66 -7.61 13.47 7.70
CA ALA A 66 -7.85 12.03 7.66
C ALA A 66 -8.73 11.62 6.47
N THR A 67 -9.81 12.36 6.21
CA THR A 67 -10.68 12.14 5.04
C THR A 67 -9.90 12.31 3.74
N GLN A 68 -9.09 13.36 3.61
CA GLN A 68 -8.26 13.59 2.42
C GLN A 68 -7.23 12.48 2.24
N TRP A 69 -6.59 12.02 3.32
CA TRP A 69 -5.64 10.92 3.27
C TRP A 69 -6.30 9.65 2.72
N VAL A 70 -7.49 9.29 3.19
CA VAL A 70 -8.25 8.14 2.66
C VAL A 70 -8.64 8.34 1.19
N ASN A 71 -9.11 9.53 0.83
CA ASN A 71 -9.52 9.87 -0.54
C ASN A 71 -8.36 9.80 -1.55
N SER A 72 -7.14 10.11 -1.11
CA SER A 72 -5.96 10.09 -1.98
C SER A 72 -5.25 8.74 -2.00
N ASN A 73 -5.25 8.01 -0.89
CA ASN A 73 -4.37 6.85 -0.71
C ASN A 73 -5.10 5.50 -0.75
N VAL A 74 -6.42 5.48 -0.56
CA VAL A 74 -7.21 4.24 -0.44
C VAL A 74 -8.32 4.18 -1.47
N LEU A 75 -9.23 5.17 -1.48
CA LEU A 75 -10.41 5.15 -2.36
C LEU A 75 -10.11 4.98 -3.86
N PRO A 76 -9.04 5.56 -4.44
CA PRO A 76 -8.75 5.39 -5.86
C PRO A 76 -8.43 3.94 -6.28
N TYR A 77 -8.22 3.05 -5.31
CA TYR A 77 -7.77 1.69 -5.52
C TYR A 77 -8.74 0.63 -4.94
N TYR A 78 -9.91 1.04 -4.45
CA TYR A 78 -10.86 0.14 -3.77
C TYR A 78 -12.31 0.31 -4.26
N PRO A 79 -13.05 -0.79 -4.52
CA PRO A 79 -12.55 -2.15 -4.63
C PRO A 79 -11.65 -2.30 -5.86
N ALA A 80 -10.65 -3.17 -5.75
CA ALA A 80 -9.72 -3.47 -6.84
C ALA A 80 -10.31 -4.53 -7.78
#